data_AF-A0A7C6MWZ9-F1
#
_entry.id   AF-A0A7C6MWZ9-F1
#
_cell.length_a   1.000
_cell.length_b   1.000
_cell.length_c   1.000
_cell.angle_alpha   90.00
_cell.angle_beta   90.00
_cell.angle_gamma   90.00
#
_symmetry.space_group_name_H-M   'P 1'
#
loop_
_entity.id
_entity.type
_entity.pdbx_description
1 polymer ?
#
loop_
_entity_poly.entity_id
_entity_poly.type
_entity_poly.pdbx_seq_one_letter_code
_entity_poly.pdbx_strand_id
1 'polypeptide(L)'
;MEKTAGKRLELRYDEASRLKTMTKVAIMGAVSFIIMNFEFPLPMFVSFLKLDFSDVPAMLGAFALGPWAGVGIQLVKNLLKAIFNSHTAMVGELANFVTGSLLVFPAGFVYSREKNIRNAVLGMALGIIAMSIAMSIANYLVMIPFYAMIFNVPIDVIIDMGNAINPKIVDLKTLVLFSAFPFNLLKGLIVSCITFMLYKRLSPILKR
;
A
#
# COMPACT_ATOMS: atom_id res chain seq x y z
N MET A 1 29.88 -38.50 -4.72
CA MET A 1 28.55 -38.50 -5.36
C MET A 1 27.43 -38.04 -4.42
N GLU A 2 27.45 -38.42 -3.14
CA GLU A 2 26.39 -38.09 -2.16
C GLU A 2 26.24 -36.58 -1.86
N LYS A 3 27.35 -35.84 -1.69
CA LYS A 3 27.33 -34.36 -1.55
C LYS A 3 26.69 -33.63 -2.72
N THR A 4 26.79 -34.17 -3.94
CA THR A 4 26.26 -33.56 -5.16
C THR A 4 24.74 -33.76 -5.26
N ALA A 5 24.22 -34.90 -4.79
CA ALA A 5 22.79 -35.18 -4.74
C ALA A 5 22.07 -34.33 -3.69
N GLY A 6 22.66 -34.15 -2.50
CA GLY A 6 22.14 -33.28 -1.45
C GLY A 6 21.98 -31.83 -1.89
N LYS A 7 23.04 -31.25 -2.48
CA LYS A 7 23.01 -29.89 -3.03
C LYS A 7 21.95 -29.70 -4.13
N ARG A 8 21.71 -30.75 -4.94
CA ARG A 8 20.70 -30.72 -6.00
C ARG A 8 19.27 -30.78 -5.46
N LEU A 9 19.05 -31.48 -4.35
CA LEU A 9 17.76 -31.54 -3.66
C LEU A 9 17.43 -30.21 -2.96
N GLU A 10 18.41 -29.60 -2.29
CA GLU A 10 18.25 -28.28 -1.66
C GLU A 10 17.87 -27.22 -2.70
N LEU A 11 18.57 -27.18 -3.84
CA LEU A 11 18.26 -26.25 -4.94
C LEU A 11 16.82 -26.42 -5.46
N ARG A 12 16.37 -27.66 -5.68
CA ARG A 12 15.00 -27.95 -6.14
C ARG A 12 13.93 -27.55 -5.11
N TYR A 13 14.23 -27.72 -3.82
CA TYR A 13 13.32 -27.31 -2.75
C TYR A 13 13.20 -25.78 -2.68
N ASP A 14 14.32 -25.07 -2.80
CA ASP A 14 14.39 -23.62 -2.86
C ASP A 14 13.61 -23.07 -4.06
N GLU A 15 13.79 -23.66 -5.24
CA GLU A 15 13.05 -23.31 -6.46
C GLU A 15 11.54 -23.48 -6.28
N ALA A 16 11.10 -24.63 -5.75
CA ALA A 16 9.68 -24.89 -5.51
C ALA A 16 9.08 -23.91 -4.49
N SER A 17 9.83 -23.52 -3.47
CA SER A 17 9.42 -22.52 -2.47
C SER A 17 9.30 -21.11 -3.07
N ARG A 18 10.27 -20.70 -3.90
CA ARG A 18 10.24 -19.42 -4.63
C ARG A 18 9.07 -19.36 -5.60
N LEU A 19 8.82 -20.44 -6.36
CA LEU A 19 7.70 -20.54 -7.28
C LEU A 19 6.35 -20.37 -6.57
N LYS A 20 6.18 -21.04 -5.41
CA LYS A 20 4.97 -20.90 -4.57
C LYS A 20 4.79 -19.46 -4.09
N THR A 21 5.87 -18.80 -3.66
CA THR A 21 5.82 -17.40 -3.19
C THR A 21 5.44 -16.46 -4.33
N MET A 22 6.08 -16.60 -5.50
CA MET A 22 5.78 -15.80 -6.69
C MET A 22 4.32 -15.98 -7.14
N THR A 23 3.82 -17.21 -7.14
CA THR A 23 2.42 -17.53 -7.49
C THR A 23 1.45 -16.85 -6.53
N LYS A 24 1.70 -16.93 -5.21
CA LYS A 24 0.85 -16.26 -4.21
C LYS A 24 0.88 -14.74 -4.37
N VAL A 25 2.04 -14.14 -4.61
CA VAL A 25 2.18 -12.69 -4.87
C VAL A 25 1.38 -12.28 -6.11
N ALA A 26 1.47 -13.05 -7.20
CA ALA A 26 0.71 -12.78 -8.42
C ALA A 26 -0.81 -12.87 -8.21
N ILE A 27 -1.30 -13.92 -7.55
CA ILE A 27 -2.73 -14.10 -7.26
C ILE A 27 -3.24 -12.98 -6.35
N MET A 28 -2.53 -12.68 -5.26
CA MET A 28 -2.93 -11.61 -4.35
C MET A 28 -2.86 -10.24 -5.01
N GLY A 29 -1.89 -10.02 -5.91
CA GLY A 29 -1.79 -8.81 -6.73
C GLY A 29 -2.96 -8.63 -7.67
N ALA A 30 -3.42 -9.71 -8.32
CA ALA A 30 -4.61 -9.70 -9.16
C ALA A 30 -5.88 -9.42 -8.35
N VAL A 31 -6.04 -10.04 -7.18
CA VAL A 31 -7.17 -9.76 -6.26
C VAL A 31 -7.15 -8.30 -5.80
N SER A 32 -5.99 -7.80 -5.38
CA SER A 32 -5.80 -6.39 -5.04
C SER A 32 -6.19 -5.47 -6.19
N PHE A 33 -5.78 -5.78 -7.42
CA PHE A 33 -6.15 -4.99 -8.60
C PHE A 33 -7.67 -4.96 -8.82
N ILE A 34 -8.36 -6.10 -8.71
CA ILE A 34 -9.82 -6.14 -8.83
C ILE A 34 -10.47 -5.23 -7.78
N ILE A 35 -10.03 -5.32 -6.52
CA ILE A 35 -10.53 -4.48 -5.42
C ILE A 35 -10.25 -3.00 -5.67
N MET A 36 -9.08 -2.66 -6.23
CA MET A 36 -8.69 -1.27 -6.53
C MET A 36 -9.59 -0.60 -7.56
N ASN A 37 -10.33 -1.37 -8.38
CA ASN A 37 -11.31 -0.78 -9.31
C ASN A 37 -12.56 -0.23 -8.62
N PHE A 38 -12.77 -0.57 -7.34
CA PHE A 38 -13.85 -0.03 -6.51
C PHE A 38 -13.37 1.12 -5.62
N GLU A 39 -12.43 1.93 -6.11
CA GLU A 39 -11.94 3.13 -5.45
C GLU A 39 -12.98 4.26 -5.50
N PHE A 40 -13.10 5.04 -4.43
CA PHE A 40 -14.06 6.15 -4.35
C PHE A 40 -13.47 7.36 -3.60
N PRO A 41 -13.82 8.60 -4.01
CA PRO A 41 -13.44 9.78 -3.26
C PRO A 41 -14.26 9.89 -1.97
N LEU A 42 -13.67 10.50 -0.94
CA LEU A 42 -14.34 10.78 0.31
C LEU A 42 -14.77 12.26 0.36
N PRO A 43 -16.00 12.60 0.78
CA PRO A 43 -16.49 14.00 0.76
C PRO A 43 -15.66 15.00 1.56
N MET A 44 -14.95 14.53 2.59
CA MET A 44 -14.11 15.36 3.48
C MET A 44 -12.70 15.63 2.93
N PHE A 45 -12.37 15.10 1.75
CA PHE A 45 -11.04 15.19 1.15
C PHE A 45 -11.13 15.57 -0.32
N VAL A 46 -10.03 16.14 -0.85
CA VAL A 46 -9.91 16.47 -2.27
C VAL A 46 -10.11 15.23 -3.15
N SER A 47 -10.80 15.41 -4.28
CA SER A 47 -11.34 14.31 -5.10
C SER A 47 -10.30 13.36 -5.70
N PHE A 48 -9.04 13.78 -5.82
CA PHE A 48 -7.95 12.91 -6.28
C PHE A 48 -7.45 11.94 -5.20
N LEU A 49 -7.79 12.14 -3.91
CA LEU A 49 -7.51 11.20 -2.84
C LEU A 49 -8.65 10.19 -2.74
N LYS A 50 -8.44 9.01 -3.33
CA LYS A 50 -9.43 7.93 -3.37
C LYS A 50 -9.13 6.84 -2.36
N LEU A 51 -10.15 6.44 -1.61
CA LEU A 51 -10.11 5.31 -0.70
C LEU A 51 -10.45 4.02 -1.46
N ASP A 52 -9.73 2.96 -1.12
CA ASP A 52 -9.93 1.62 -1.65
C ASP A 52 -9.44 0.59 -0.62
N PHE A 53 -9.83 -0.68 -0.78
CA PHE A 53 -9.43 -1.77 0.12
C PHE A 53 -8.35 -2.68 -0.46
N SER A 54 -7.70 -2.28 -1.56
CA SER A 54 -6.75 -3.12 -2.31
C SER A 54 -5.44 -3.35 -1.58
N ASP A 55 -5.16 -2.59 -0.51
CA ASP A 55 -4.00 -2.79 0.35
C ASP A 55 -4.17 -3.99 1.30
N VAL A 56 -5.40 -4.46 1.53
CA VAL A 56 -5.68 -5.57 2.45
C VAL A 56 -5.01 -6.88 1.99
N PRO A 57 -5.14 -7.34 0.71
CA PRO A 57 -4.39 -8.51 0.27
C PRO A 57 -2.87 -8.32 0.35
N ALA A 58 -2.35 -7.12 0.06
CA ALA A 58 -0.92 -6.86 0.20
C ALA A 58 -0.45 -6.98 1.66
N MET A 59 -1.24 -6.47 2.61
CA MET A 59 -0.98 -6.62 4.04
C MET A 59 -1.02 -8.09 4.48
N LEU A 60 -2.06 -8.82 4.08
CA LEU A 60 -2.16 -10.25 4.36
C LEU A 60 -0.97 -11.03 3.77
N GLY A 61 -0.54 -10.67 2.55
CA GLY A 61 0.61 -11.26 1.89
C GLY A 61 1.92 -10.94 2.61
N ALA A 62 2.06 -9.74 3.18
CA ALA A 62 3.22 -9.39 3.99
C ALA A 62 3.28 -10.18 5.30
N PHE A 63 2.14 -10.40 5.96
CA PHE A 63 2.07 -11.23 7.17
C PHE A 63 2.33 -12.71 6.87
N ALA A 64 1.93 -13.16 5.69
CA ALA A 64 2.11 -14.52 5.20
C ALA A 64 3.56 -14.83 4.83
N LEU A 65 4.11 -14.03 3.92
CA LEU A 65 5.29 -14.34 3.11
C LEU A 65 6.47 -13.39 3.40
N GLY A 66 6.25 -12.37 4.23
CA GLY A 66 7.26 -11.36 4.59
C GLY A 66 7.05 -10.01 3.88
N PRO A 67 7.70 -8.95 4.36
CA PRO A 67 7.45 -7.57 3.94
C PRO A 67 7.62 -7.34 2.44
N TRP A 68 8.66 -7.94 1.83
CA TRP A 68 8.92 -7.80 0.39
C TRP A 68 7.87 -8.45 -0.50
N ALA A 69 7.24 -9.54 -0.05
CA ALA A 69 6.12 -10.12 -0.78
C ALA A 69 4.91 -9.17 -0.79
N GLY A 70 4.66 -8.48 0.32
CA GLY A 70 3.64 -7.43 0.39
C GLY A 70 3.90 -6.27 -0.56
N VAL A 71 5.14 -5.78 -0.62
CA VAL A 71 5.55 -4.75 -1.60
C VAL A 71 5.42 -5.28 -3.03
N GLY A 72 5.74 -6.54 -3.28
CA GLY A 72 5.52 -7.18 -4.58
C GLY A 72 4.03 -7.19 -4.99
N ILE A 73 3.12 -7.46 -4.06
CA ILE A 73 1.67 -7.40 -4.30
C ILE A 73 1.23 -5.96 -4.63
N GLN A 74 1.76 -4.96 -3.91
CA GLN A 74 1.54 -3.54 -4.20
C GLN A 74 2.02 -3.17 -5.61
N LEU A 75 3.18 -3.69 -6.02
CA LEU A 75 3.71 -3.44 -7.36
C LEU A 75 2.81 -4.04 -8.43
N VAL A 76 2.47 -5.32 -8.30
CA VAL A 76 1.62 -6.03 -9.26
C VAL A 76 0.27 -5.34 -9.44
N LYS A 77 -0.41 -4.99 -8.35
CA LYS A 77 -1.75 -4.37 -8.46
C LYS A 77 -1.69 -3.01 -9.18
N ASN A 78 -0.66 -2.20 -8.91
CA ASN A 78 -0.53 -0.87 -9.48
C ASN A 78 -0.07 -0.91 -10.94
N LEU A 79 0.78 -1.88 -11.31
CA LEU A 79 1.12 -2.13 -12.71
C LEU A 79 -0.11 -2.58 -13.50
N LEU A 80 -0.93 -3.48 -12.96
CA LEU A 80 -2.19 -3.89 -13.60
C LEU A 80 -3.15 -2.70 -13.75
N LYS A 81 -3.31 -1.87 -12.71
CA LYS A 81 -4.12 -0.65 -12.81
C LYS A 81 -3.59 0.30 -13.88
N ALA A 82 -2.28 0.51 -13.93
CA ALA A 82 -1.65 1.37 -14.93
C ALA A 82 -1.90 0.89 -16.37
N ILE A 83 -1.86 -0.43 -16.60
CA ILE A 83 -2.07 -1.03 -17.94
C ILE A 83 -3.55 -0.99 -18.35
N PHE A 84 -4.46 -1.34 -17.45
CA PHE A 84 -5.85 -1.61 -17.82
C PHE A 84 -6.81 -0.44 -17.56
N ASN A 85 -6.50 0.46 -16.63
CA ASN A 85 -7.47 1.43 -16.14
C ASN A 85 -6.84 2.72 -15.59
N SER A 86 -5.76 3.22 -16.22
CA SER A 86 -5.12 4.45 -15.77
C SER A 86 -5.86 5.68 -16.27
N HIS A 87 -6.36 6.48 -15.32
CA HIS A 87 -6.94 7.80 -15.59
C HIS A 87 -6.04 8.94 -15.12
N THR A 88 -4.94 8.63 -14.43
CA THR A 88 -4.08 9.60 -13.73
C THR A 88 -2.68 9.73 -14.34
N ALA A 89 -2.48 9.29 -15.59
CA ALA A 89 -1.17 9.29 -16.26
C ALA A 89 -0.06 8.68 -15.38
N MET A 90 -0.37 7.57 -14.70
CA MET A 90 0.49 6.84 -13.75
C MET A 90 0.84 7.56 -12.42
N VAL A 91 0.48 8.84 -12.25
CA VAL A 91 0.78 9.59 -11.02
C VAL A 91 0.03 9.01 -9.82
N GLY A 92 -1.26 8.73 -9.99
CA GLY A 92 -2.10 8.16 -8.94
C GLY A 92 -1.69 6.74 -8.55
N GLU A 93 -1.32 5.92 -9.54
CA GLU A 93 -0.85 4.56 -9.35
C GLU A 93 0.52 4.53 -8.66
N LEU A 94 1.41 5.45 -9.01
CA LEU A 94 2.69 5.62 -8.32
C LEU A 94 2.48 6.06 -6.86
N ALA A 95 1.61 7.05 -6.64
CA ALA A 95 1.26 7.50 -5.29
C ALA A 95 0.64 6.36 -4.47
N ASN A 96 -0.25 5.55 -5.06
CA ASN A 96 -0.85 4.40 -4.40
C ASN A 96 0.19 3.32 -4.07
N PHE A 97 1.09 3.01 -5.01
CA PHE A 97 2.19 2.08 -4.76
C PHE A 97 3.10 2.52 -3.61
N VAL A 98 3.51 3.79 -3.59
CA VAL A 98 4.36 4.34 -2.54
C VAL A 98 3.62 4.33 -1.19
N THR A 99 2.39 4.82 -1.16
CA THR A 99 1.55 4.85 0.06
C THR A 99 1.36 3.45 0.62
N GLY A 100 0.93 2.50 -0.22
CA GLY A 100 0.70 1.12 0.17
C GLY A 100 1.98 0.41 0.62
N SER A 101 3.11 0.66 -0.04
CA SER A 101 4.40 0.08 0.35
C SER A 101 4.89 0.61 1.71
N LEU A 102 4.72 1.91 1.98
CA LEU A 102 5.06 2.54 3.25
C LEU A 102 4.21 2.03 4.42
N LEU A 103 2.99 1.55 4.17
CA LEU A 103 2.16 0.86 5.16
C LEU A 103 2.56 -0.60 5.33
N VAL A 104 2.63 -1.33 4.22
CA VAL A 104 2.77 -2.79 4.19
C VAL A 104 4.15 -3.24 4.65
N PHE A 105 5.21 -2.53 4.26
CA PHE A 105 6.57 -2.95 4.56
C PHE A 105 6.87 -2.90 6.07
N PRO A 106 6.66 -1.80 6.81
CA PRO A 106 6.93 -1.77 8.24
C PRO A 106 6.04 -2.77 9.00
N ALA A 107 4.76 -2.87 8.63
CA ALA A 107 3.85 -3.81 9.25
C ALA A 107 4.27 -5.27 9.06
N GLY A 108 4.61 -5.65 7.83
CA GLY A 108 5.14 -6.98 7.51
C GLY A 108 6.48 -7.26 8.20
N PHE A 109 7.38 -6.28 8.27
CA PHE A 109 8.68 -6.42 8.89
C PHE A 109 8.55 -6.71 10.39
N VAL A 110 7.80 -5.90 11.13
CA VAL A 110 7.58 -6.07 12.58
C VAL A 110 6.88 -7.40 12.86
N TYR A 111 5.84 -7.74 12.10
CA TYR A 111 5.14 -9.01 12.28
C TYR A 111 6.00 -10.24 11.96
N SER A 112 6.90 -10.14 10.97
CA SER A 112 7.77 -11.25 10.57
C SER A 112 8.83 -11.61 11.62
N ARG A 113 9.15 -10.70 12.55
CA ARG A 113 10.08 -10.97 13.66
C ARG A 113 9.52 -11.98 14.64
N GLU A 114 8.23 -11.84 14.97
CA GLU A 114 7.52 -12.79 15.80
C GLU A 114 6.03 -12.73 15.47
N LYS A 115 5.48 -13.85 14.99
CA LYS A 115 4.11 -13.92 14.44
C LYS A 115 3.05 -14.04 15.54
N ASN A 116 2.88 -12.96 16.31
CA ASN A 116 1.91 -12.85 17.40
C ASN A 116 0.98 -11.62 17.22
N ILE A 117 -0.08 -11.52 18.04
CA ILE A 117 -1.08 -10.44 17.95
C ILE A 117 -0.44 -9.09 18.27
N ARG A 118 0.47 -9.05 19.25
CA ARG A 118 1.16 -7.83 19.67
C ARG A 118 1.92 -7.20 18.51
N ASN A 119 2.71 -7.98 17.78
CA ASN A 119 3.50 -7.51 16.65
C ASN A 119 2.65 -7.19 15.43
N ALA A 120 1.49 -7.84 15.26
CA ALA A 120 0.54 -7.45 14.22
C ALA A 120 0.03 -6.03 14.47
N VAL A 121 -0.44 -5.75 15.70
CA VAL A 121 -0.96 -4.42 16.09
C VAL A 121 0.15 -3.37 16.06
N LEU A 122 1.32 -3.65 16.65
CA LEU A 122 2.47 -2.74 16.63
C LEU A 122 2.96 -2.47 15.21
N GLY A 123 3.05 -3.50 14.38
CA GLY A 123 3.48 -3.37 12.99
C GLY A 123 2.53 -2.48 12.19
N MET A 124 1.22 -2.71 12.28
CA MET A 124 0.23 -1.87 11.61
C MET A 124 0.27 -0.43 12.12
N ALA A 125 0.37 -0.21 13.44
CA ALA A 125 0.47 1.14 14.01
C ALA A 125 1.71 1.89 13.49
N LEU A 126 2.88 1.23 13.49
CA LEU A 126 4.11 1.80 12.94
C LEU A 126 4.01 2.04 11.43
N GLY A 127 3.38 1.12 10.68
CA GLY A 127 3.13 1.29 9.25
C GLY A 127 2.23 2.49 8.96
N ILE A 128 1.17 2.69 9.73
CA ILE A 128 0.28 3.86 9.60
C ILE A 128 1.05 5.16 9.84
N ILE A 129 1.84 5.23 10.91
CA ILE A 129 2.63 6.42 11.24
C ILE A 129 3.69 6.69 10.15
N ALA A 130 4.45 5.66 9.77
CA ALA A 130 5.48 5.78 8.75
C ALA A 130 4.90 6.23 7.40
N MET A 131 3.80 5.59 6.96
CA MET A 131 3.08 5.98 5.76
C MET A 131 2.58 7.42 5.85
N SER A 132 1.89 7.81 6.92
CA SER A 132 1.29 9.14 7.03
C SER A 132 2.35 10.24 6.99
N ILE A 133 3.48 10.06 7.67
CA ILE A 133 4.57 11.03 7.67
C ILE A 133 5.29 11.05 6.32
N ALA A 134 5.80 9.90 5.86
CA ALA A 134 6.59 9.84 4.63
C ALA A 134 5.78 10.22 3.39
N MET A 135 4.51 9.82 3.33
CA MET A 135 3.64 10.18 2.23
C MET A 135 3.23 11.66 2.27
N SER A 136 3.15 12.29 3.45
CA SER A 136 2.94 13.74 3.54
C SER A 136 4.14 14.51 2.98
N ILE A 137 5.36 14.07 3.32
CA ILE A 137 6.59 14.63 2.73
C ILE A 137 6.60 14.42 1.22
N ALA A 138 6.29 13.21 0.75
CA ALA A 138 6.23 12.88 -0.67
C ALA A 138 5.16 13.71 -1.41
N ASN A 139 4.00 13.95 -0.79
CA ASN A 139 2.94 14.78 -1.35
C ASN A 139 3.38 16.24 -1.51
N TYR A 140 4.05 16.78 -0.49
CA TYR A 140 4.55 18.16 -0.53
C TYR A 140 5.66 18.36 -1.57
N LEU A 141 6.62 17.43 -1.64
CA LEU A 141 7.82 17.59 -2.46
C LEU A 141 7.66 17.08 -3.90
N VAL A 142 6.87 16.02 -4.10
CA VAL A 142 6.88 15.26 -5.36
C VAL A 142 5.48 15.09 -5.92
N MET A 143 4.55 14.43 -5.21
CA MET A 143 3.32 13.92 -5.83
C MET A 143 2.37 15.03 -6.28
N ILE A 144 2.11 16.04 -5.44
CA ILE A 144 1.21 17.14 -5.82
C ILE A 144 1.86 18.04 -6.89
N PRO A 145 3.13 18.49 -6.75
CA PRO A 145 3.80 19.22 -7.82
C PRO A 145 3.88 18.45 -9.15
N PHE A 146 4.12 17.14 -9.10
CA PHE A 146 4.17 16.29 -10.28
C PHE A 146 2.80 16.13 -10.92
N TYR A 147 1.74 15.96 -10.12
CA TYR A 147 0.37 15.97 -10.61
C TYR A 147 0.02 17.29 -11.32
N ALA A 148 0.34 18.43 -10.69
CA ALA A 148 0.14 19.77 -11.27
C ALA A 148 0.86 19.92 -12.62
N MET A 149 2.11 19.43 -12.72
CA MET A 149 2.90 19.46 -13.95
C MET A 149 2.30 18.60 -15.06
N ILE A 150 1.93 17.34 -14.77
CA ILE A 150 1.42 16.40 -15.78
C ILE A 150 0.06 16.82 -16.32
N PHE A 151 -0.81 17.35 -15.47
CA PHE A 151 -2.15 17.80 -15.86
C PHE A 151 -2.19 19.28 -16.29
N ASN A 152 -1.05 19.97 -16.26
CA ASN A 152 -0.94 21.41 -16.54
C ASN A 152 -1.94 22.25 -15.72
N VAL A 153 -2.15 21.87 -14.46
CA VAL A 153 -3.05 22.55 -13.52
C VAL A 153 -2.22 23.36 -12.54
N PRO A 154 -2.47 24.67 -12.37
CA PRO A 154 -1.79 25.46 -11.36
C PRO A 154 -1.99 24.89 -9.96
N ILE A 155 -0.95 24.90 -9.13
CA ILE A 155 -1.03 24.41 -7.75
C ILE A 155 -2.10 25.17 -6.95
N ASP A 156 -2.31 26.46 -7.24
CA ASP A 156 -3.32 27.29 -6.61
C ASP A 156 -4.74 26.72 -6.80
N VAL A 157 -5.05 26.15 -7.97
CA VAL A 157 -6.35 25.49 -8.21
C VAL A 157 -6.51 24.26 -7.31
N ILE A 158 -5.44 23.50 -7.08
CA ILE A 158 -5.45 22.33 -6.19
C ILE A 158 -5.64 22.79 -4.72
N ILE A 159 -5.03 23.91 -4.35
CA ILE A 159 -5.21 24.53 -3.03
C ILE A 159 -6.66 25.00 -2.87
N ASP A 160 -7.25 25.66 -3.87
CA ASP A 160 -8.64 26.13 -3.87
C ASP A 160 -9.63 24.97 -3.73
N MET A 161 -9.38 23.84 -4.39
CA MET A 161 -10.15 22.60 -4.21
C MET A 161 -10.13 22.13 -2.75
N GLY A 162 -8.99 22.26 -2.07
CA GLY A 162 -8.87 21.97 -0.64
C GLY A 162 -9.57 23.01 0.23
N ASN A 163 -9.40 24.29 -0.09
CA ASN A 163 -10.01 25.41 0.64
C ASN A 163 -11.53 25.30 0.68
N ALA A 164 -12.15 24.91 -0.44
CA ALA A 164 -13.59 24.69 -0.55
C ALA A 164 -14.13 23.62 0.42
N ILE A 165 -13.29 22.66 0.82
CA ILE A 165 -13.63 21.59 1.77
C ILE A 165 -13.29 22.01 3.21
N ASN A 166 -12.13 22.65 3.39
CA ASN A 166 -11.64 23.12 4.67
C ASN A 166 -10.98 24.51 4.51
N PRO A 167 -11.61 25.59 5.01
CA PRO A 167 -11.09 26.95 4.88
C PRO A 167 -9.70 27.18 5.48
N LYS A 168 -9.19 26.26 6.31
CA LYS A 168 -7.82 26.31 6.85
C LYS A 168 -6.74 25.97 5.82
N ILE A 169 -7.12 25.44 4.65
CA ILE A 169 -6.20 25.13 3.56
C ILE A 169 -5.98 26.40 2.75
N VAL A 170 -4.82 27.03 2.92
CA VAL A 170 -4.45 28.32 2.29
C VAL A 170 -3.19 28.21 1.43
N ASP A 171 -2.44 27.12 1.57
CA ASP A 171 -1.21 26.85 0.84
C ASP A 171 -1.00 25.33 0.69
N LEU A 172 0.05 24.94 -0.02
CA LEU A 172 0.36 23.52 -0.22
C LEU A 172 0.68 22.79 1.11
N LYS A 173 1.28 23.48 2.09
CA LYS A 173 1.63 22.88 3.39
C LYS A 173 0.37 22.51 4.17
N THR A 174 -0.57 23.43 4.25
CA THR A 174 -1.86 23.26 4.91
C THR A 174 -2.75 22.27 4.16
N LEU A 175 -2.68 22.21 2.82
CA LEU A 175 -3.32 21.13 2.04
C LEU A 175 -2.79 19.76 2.45
N VAL A 176 -1.47 19.61 2.54
CA VAL A 176 -0.85 18.33 2.95
C VAL A 176 -1.22 18.01 4.41
N LEU A 177 -1.16 18.98 5.31
CA LEU A 177 -1.39 18.77 6.73
C LEU A 177 -2.87 18.50 7.07
N PHE A 178 -3.81 19.20 6.44
CA PHE A 178 -5.24 19.11 6.75
C PHE A 178 -6.04 18.22 5.80
N SER A 179 -5.48 17.79 4.67
CA SER A 179 -6.12 16.83 3.76
C SER A 179 -5.30 15.55 3.62
N ALA A 180 -4.07 15.62 3.09
CA ALA A 180 -3.32 14.42 2.73
C ALA A 180 -2.90 13.57 3.94
N PHE A 181 -2.40 14.19 5.01
CA PHE A 181 -2.02 13.52 6.25
C PHE A 181 -3.22 12.82 6.93
N PRO A 182 -4.36 13.49 7.21
CA PRO A 182 -5.52 12.82 7.81
C PRO A 182 -6.13 11.77 6.88
N PHE A 183 -6.08 11.96 5.56
CA PHE A 183 -6.52 10.94 4.61
C PHE A 183 -5.69 9.66 4.72
N ASN A 184 -4.37 9.78 4.74
CA ASN A 184 -3.47 8.63 4.87
C ASN A 184 -3.66 7.93 6.22
N LEU A 185 -3.83 8.68 7.31
CA LEU A 185 -4.12 8.13 8.62
C LEU A 185 -5.41 7.30 8.61
N LEU A 186 -6.48 7.86 8.04
CA LEU A 186 -7.78 7.19 7.91
C LEU A 186 -7.69 5.94 7.02
N LYS A 187 -7.07 6.05 5.85
CA LYS A 187 -6.85 4.91 4.94
C LYS A 187 -6.09 3.79 5.64
N GLY A 188 -4.99 4.13 6.30
CA GLY A 188 -4.16 3.17 7.03
C GLY A 188 -4.91 2.48 8.15
N LEU A 189 -5.73 3.21 8.91
CA LEU A 189 -6.58 2.65 9.97
C LEU A 189 -7.61 1.67 9.39
N ILE A 190 -8.35 2.07 8.36
CA ILE A 190 -9.39 1.24 7.73
C ILE A 190 -8.78 -0.06 7.19
N VAL A 191 -7.69 0.03 6.42
CA VAL A 191 -6.99 -1.13 5.86
C VAL A 191 -6.47 -2.04 6.97
N SER A 192 -5.91 -1.46 8.03
CA SER A 192 -5.36 -2.22 9.17
C SER A 192 -6.45 -2.90 9.98
N CYS A 193 -7.60 -2.25 10.20
CA CYS A 193 -8.76 -2.85 10.87
C CYS A 193 -9.28 -4.07 10.09
N ILE A 194 -9.47 -3.93 8.77
CA ILE A 194 -9.93 -5.04 7.93
C ILE A 194 -8.89 -6.17 7.92
N THR A 195 -7.61 -5.83 7.76
CA THR A 195 -6.51 -6.82 7.83
C THR A 195 -6.53 -7.55 9.17
N PHE A 196 -6.70 -6.85 10.29
CA PHE A 196 -6.75 -7.44 11.62
C PHE A 196 -7.91 -8.43 11.80
N MET A 197 -9.07 -8.13 11.23
CA MET A 197 -10.23 -9.04 11.27
C MET A 197 -10.00 -10.31 10.43
N LEU A 198 -9.32 -10.17 9.29
CA LEU A 198 -9.10 -11.27 8.35
C LEU A 198 -7.89 -12.15 8.69
N TYR A 199 -6.77 -11.57 9.16
CA TYR A 199 -5.53 -12.33 9.35
C TYR A 199 -5.66 -13.41 10.42
N LYS A 200 -6.48 -13.20 11.47
CA LYS A 200 -6.70 -14.23 12.51
C LYS A 200 -7.31 -15.49 11.92
N ARG A 201 -8.28 -15.34 11.00
CA ARG A 201 -8.92 -16.47 10.31
C ARG A 201 -7.96 -17.18 9.37
N LEU A 202 -7.02 -16.44 8.78
CA LEU A 202 -6.03 -16.96 7.85
C LEU A 202 -4.76 -17.50 8.55
N SER A 203 -4.54 -17.16 9.82
CA SER A 203 -3.32 -17.51 10.58
C SER A 203 -2.94 -19.00 10.55
N PRO A 204 -3.89 -19.97 10.66
CA PRO A 204 -3.55 -21.40 10.57
C PRO A 204 -3.00 -21.82 9.21
N ILE A 205 -3.44 -21.15 8.13
CA ILE A 205 -3.02 -21.40 6.75
C ILE A 205 -1.71 -20.67 6.45
N LEU A 206 -1.48 -19.51 7.10
CA LEU A 206 -0.32 -18.64 6.92
C LEU A 206 0.93 -19.07 7.71
N LYS A 207 0.77 -19.96 8.69
CA LYS A 207 1.86 -20.49 9.53
C LYS A 207 2.43 -21.84 9.03
N ARG A 208 1.84 -22.44 7.98
CA ARG A 208 2.33 -23.67 7.35
C ARG A 208 3.29 -23.37 6.19
#